data_AF-A0A7U7EJN8-F1
#
_entry.id   AF-A0A7U7EJN8-F1
#
_cell.length_a   1.000
_cell.length_b   1.000
_cell.length_c   1.000
_cell.angle_alpha   90.00
_cell.angle_beta   90.00
_cell.angle_gamma   90.00
#
_symmetry.space_group_name_H-M   'P 1'
#
loop_
_entity.id
_entity.type
_entity.pdbx_description
1 polymer ?
#
loop_
_entity_poly.entity_id
_entity_poly.type
_entity_poly.pdbx_seq_one_letter_code
_entity_poly.pdbx_strand_id
1 'polypeptide(L)'
;MEETKTSTTTENNTVTEVTAIQDFDYVTVVGCSNPTHFDSSNLWDVASNLYNGQDGDKAMFINQGIRQIRLYPPADGESSRRVFLIFPELYERAWLDRVREIVENDYNANYAELDSISELIDFVARRRLRKRMIKQMDFFSHGMVMTVEFGYRTGKADSYRLRDAQARMFDPRAFDEDAVIHSYACRTGLGHDIGDQLDPGEDPRYADSLAQILADSADAWVWAYPRRTLYDQTYGTKEDLRVAQETLKKMTVYEAEKRRYDAQIADYRRRTLAQGRGPLKEIPGESPPQPPIRPYTDEEVRLALHMRSRDVNKEEFGVPLDDYGAVRGVRSAESPAGLPMGKMRFTPRVWSQG
;
A
#
# COMPACT_ATOMS: atom_id res chain seq x y z
N MET A 1 -18.33 -12.91 23.67
CA MET A 1 -19.76 -12.68 23.93
C MET A 1 -20.47 -13.10 22.66
N GLU A 2 -21.11 -14.27 22.68
CA GLU A 2 -21.76 -14.87 21.51
C GLU A 2 -23.00 -14.04 21.15
N GLU A 3 -23.04 -13.48 19.96
CA GLU A 3 -24.30 -12.98 19.38
C GLU A 3 -24.67 -13.84 18.19
N THR A 4 -25.70 -14.66 18.38
CA THR A 4 -26.33 -15.46 17.34
C THR A 4 -27.24 -14.56 16.51
N LYS A 5 -26.98 -14.43 15.21
CA LYS A 5 -27.98 -13.85 14.29
C LYS A 5 -28.64 -14.96 13.49
N THR A 6 -29.93 -15.13 13.72
CA THR A 6 -30.81 -16.00 12.93
C THR A 6 -31.36 -15.19 11.76
N SER A 7 -31.20 -15.67 10.53
CA SER A 7 -31.98 -15.16 9.39
C SER A 7 -33.00 -16.21 8.96
N THR A 8 -34.16 -15.75 8.51
CA THR A 8 -35.28 -16.60 8.07
C THR A 8 -35.64 -16.21 6.65
N THR A 9 -35.64 -17.16 5.73
CA THR A 9 -36.26 -17.02 4.42
C THR A 9 -37.32 -18.12 4.24
N THR A 10 -38.54 -17.64 4.01
CA THR A 10 -39.85 -18.31 3.80
C THR A 10 -40.00 -19.85 3.78
N GLU A 11 -41.09 -20.25 4.44
CA GLU A 11 -41.77 -21.53 4.76
C GLU A 11 -41.27 -22.94 4.39
N ASN A 12 -40.18 -23.21 3.66
CA ASN A 12 -39.93 -24.62 3.25
C ASN A 12 -38.48 -25.15 3.15
N ASN A 13 -37.48 -24.60 3.86
CA ASN A 13 -36.18 -25.31 3.95
C ASN A 13 -35.44 -25.10 5.29
N THR A 14 -34.69 -26.14 5.67
CA THR A 14 -33.88 -26.31 6.88
C THR A 14 -33.10 -25.08 7.31
N VAL A 15 -33.20 -24.74 8.60
CA VAL A 15 -32.40 -23.71 9.28
C VAL A 15 -30.93 -24.10 9.17
N THR A 16 -30.11 -23.26 8.53
CA THR A 16 -28.65 -23.40 8.60
C THR A 16 -28.15 -22.40 9.63
N GLU A 17 -27.74 -22.90 10.80
CA GLU A 17 -27.00 -22.09 11.77
C GLU A 17 -25.60 -21.83 11.21
N VAL A 18 -25.30 -20.57 10.85
CA VAL A 18 -23.94 -20.16 10.51
C VAL A 18 -23.32 -19.56 11.77
N THR A 19 -22.28 -20.21 12.28
CA THR A 19 -21.52 -19.73 13.44
C THR A 19 -20.85 -18.41 13.10
N ALA A 20 -21.38 -17.31 13.64
CA ALA A 20 -20.99 -15.95 13.33
C ALA A 20 -19.84 -15.46 14.24
N ILE A 21 -18.63 -15.99 14.03
CA ILE A 21 -17.38 -15.23 14.25
C ILE A 21 -16.40 -15.72 13.20
N GLN A 22 -16.27 -14.98 12.10
CA GLN A 22 -15.15 -15.14 11.19
C GLN A 22 -14.26 -13.94 11.38
N ASP A 23 -13.01 -14.19 11.76
CA ASP A 23 -12.03 -13.11 11.81
C ASP A 23 -11.61 -12.73 10.38
N PHE A 24 -11.31 -11.46 10.18
CA PHE A 24 -11.03 -10.90 8.87
C PHE A 24 -9.54 -10.67 8.64
N ASP A 25 -9.09 -10.97 7.42
CA ASP A 25 -7.77 -10.66 6.92
C ASP A 25 -7.86 -9.53 5.88
N TYR A 26 -7.00 -8.53 6.04
CA TYR A 26 -6.74 -7.47 5.06
C TYR A 26 -5.35 -7.70 4.49
N VAL A 27 -5.27 -8.05 3.21
CA VAL A 27 -4.10 -8.70 2.61
C VAL A 27 -3.48 -7.82 1.54
N THR A 28 -2.26 -7.37 1.77
CA THR A 28 -1.44 -6.72 0.75
C THR A 28 -0.56 -7.78 0.09
N VAL A 29 -0.49 -7.79 -1.24
CA VAL A 29 0.45 -8.63 -2.01
C VAL A 29 1.31 -7.73 -2.90
N VAL A 30 2.62 -7.79 -2.73
CA VAL A 30 3.57 -6.98 -3.50
C VAL A 30 4.47 -7.87 -4.36
N GLY A 31 4.61 -7.49 -5.63
CA GLY A 31 5.57 -8.10 -6.54
C GLY A 31 6.97 -7.55 -6.35
N CYS A 32 7.95 -8.16 -7.00
CA CYS A 32 9.25 -7.57 -7.17
C CYS A 32 9.32 -6.68 -8.42
N SER A 33 10.20 -5.68 -8.36
CA SER A 33 10.50 -4.77 -9.47
C SER A 33 11.95 -4.94 -9.89
N ASN A 34 12.17 -5.15 -11.19
CA ASN A 34 13.50 -5.19 -11.78
C ASN A 34 13.83 -3.81 -12.39
N PRO A 35 14.65 -2.97 -11.75
CA PRO A 35 15.04 -1.67 -12.30
C PRO A 35 16.05 -1.82 -13.46
N THR A 36 16.72 -2.97 -13.62
CA THR A 36 17.92 -3.11 -14.47
C THR A 36 17.66 -3.61 -15.88
N HIS A 37 16.47 -3.39 -16.47
CA HIS A 37 16.29 -3.55 -17.92
C HIS A 37 15.54 -2.36 -18.54
N PHE A 38 16.08 -1.18 -18.28
CA PHE A 38 16.20 -0.14 -19.31
C PHE A 38 17.47 -0.44 -20.09
N ASP A 39 17.39 -0.42 -21.42
CA ASP A 39 18.53 -0.67 -22.28
C ASP A 39 19.57 0.43 -22.06
N SER A 40 20.68 0.12 -21.39
CA SER A 40 21.77 1.07 -21.13
C SER A 40 22.45 1.58 -22.41
N SER A 41 22.11 1.03 -23.58
CA SER A 41 22.55 1.56 -24.87
C SER A 41 21.67 2.73 -25.37
N ASN A 42 20.51 2.96 -24.76
CA ASN A 42 19.63 4.07 -25.11
C ASN A 42 19.84 5.26 -24.16
N LEU A 43 20.52 6.29 -24.66
CA LEU A 43 20.81 7.54 -23.94
C LEU A 43 19.55 8.23 -23.39
N TRP A 44 18.37 7.96 -23.97
CA TRP A 44 17.10 8.52 -23.50
C TRP A 44 16.64 7.93 -22.16
N ASP A 45 16.80 6.63 -21.94
CA ASP A 45 16.36 5.94 -20.71
C ASP A 45 17.30 6.25 -19.51
N VAL A 46 18.58 6.52 -19.82
CA VAL A 46 19.56 6.99 -18.84
C VAL A 46 19.31 8.45 -18.49
N ALA A 47 19.00 9.29 -19.49
CA ALA A 47 18.65 10.69 -19.27
C ALA A 47 17.31 10.85 -18.54
N SER A 48 16.30 10.02 -18.80
CA SER A 48 15.02 10.06 -18.09
C SER A 48 15.19 9.73 -16.61
N ASN A 49 16.02 8.75 -16.25
CA ASN A 49 16.32 8.42 -14.85
C ASN A 49 17.08 9.54 -14.12
N LEU A 50 18.07 10.15 -14.78
CA LEU A 50 18.86 11.24 -14.20
C LEU A 50 18.08 12.56 -14.10
N TYR A 51 17.16 12.86 -15.02
CA TYR A 51 16.40 14.12 -15.04
C TYR A 51 15.00 14.04 -14.41
N ASN A 52 14.32 12.89 -14.42
CA ASN A 52 12.93 12.79 -13.96
C ASN A 52 12.76 12.15 -12.58
N GLY A 53 13.75 11.41 -12.05
CA GLY A 53 13.73 10.89 -10.67
C GLY A 53 12.49 10.06 -10.28
N GLN A 54 11.72 9.56 -11.25
CA GLN A 54 10.37 9.00 -11.06
C GLN A 54 10.03 7.86 -12.04
N ASP A 55 11.01 7.07 -12.47
CA ASP A 55 10.77 5.76 -13.10
C ASP A 55 10.99 4.65 -12.07
N GLY A 56 10.14 3.62 -12.12
CA GLY A 56 9.92 2.68 -11.03
C GLY A 56 11.18 2.05 -10.43
N ASP A 57 11.46 2.37 -9.17
CA ASP A 57 12.55 1.73 -8.46
C ASP A 57 12.12 0.37 -7.87
N LYS A 58 13.11 -0.35 -7.33
CA LYS A 58 12.90 -1.63 -6.67
C LYS A 58 11.85 -1.58 -5.56
N ALA A 59 11.71 -0.45 -4.88
CA ALA A 59 10.95 -0.31 -3.65
C ALA A 59 9.50 0.14 -3.87
N MET A 60 9.12 0.57 -5.07
CA MET A 60 7.83 1.23 -5.28
C MET A 60 6.61 0.37 -4.91
N PHE A 61 6.62 -0.93 -5.25
CA PHE A 61 5.52 -1.84 -4.88
C PHE A 61 5.46 -2.05 -3.37
N ILE A 62 6.63 -2.22 -2.73
CA ILE A 62 6.74 -2.38 -1.28
C ILE A 62 6.22 -1.14 -0.56
N ASN A 63 6.64 0.05 -0.99
CA ASN A 63 6.19 1.32 -0.41
C ASN A 63 4.68 1.51 -0.56
N GLN A 64 4.09 1.17 -1.71
CA GLN A 64 2.63 1.18 -1.86
C GLN A 64 1.96 0.16 -0.94
N GLY A 65 2.55 -1.02 -0.77
CA GLY A 65 2.05 -2.01 0.17
C GLY A 65 2.10 -1.55 1.63
N ILE A 66 3.18 -0.91 2.06
CA ILE A 66 3.31 -0.33 3.42
C ILE A 66 2.25 0.76 3.63
N ARG A 67 2.06 1.63 2.63
CA ARG A 67 0.96 2.60 2.64
C ARG A 67 -0.38 1.90 2.79
N GLN A 68 -0.61 0.78 2.10
CA GLN A 68 -1.88 0.05 2.15
C GLN A 68 -2.14 -0.55 3.54
N ILE A 69 -1.13 -1.10 4.22
CA ILE A 69 -1.29 -1.62 5.59
C ILE A 69 -1.85 -0.53 6.52
N ARG A 70 -1.37 0.71 6.38
CA ARG A 70 -1.82 1.86 7.19
C ARG A 70 -3.27 2.26 6.91
N LEU A 71 -3.77 1.97 5.72
CA LEU A 71 -5.14 2.29 5.31
C LEU A 71 -6.15 1.22 5.73
N TYR A 72 -5.70 -0.01 5.96
CA TYR A 72 -6.57 -1.03 6.54
C TYR A 72 -7.00 -0.64 7.96
N PRO A 73 -8.15 -1.14 8.44
CA PRO A 73 -8.56 -0.98 9.82
C PRO A 73 -7.44 -1.39 10.79
N PRO A 74 -7.30 -0.74 11.96
CA PRO A 74 -6.38 -1.16 13.00
C PRO A 74 -6.50 -2.66 13.29
N ALA A 75 -5.38 -3.32 13.50
CA ALA A 75 -5.35 -4.68 14.04
C ALA A 75 -5.38 -4.59 15.58
N ASP A 76 -6.46 -4.05 16.13
CA ASP A 76 -6.66 -3.79 17.56
C ASP A 76 -7.27 -4.98 18.32
N GLY A 77 -7.30 -6.17 17.71
CA GLY A 77 -7.72 -7.43 18.31
C GLY A 77 -7.54 -8.63 17.37
N GLU A 78 -7.94 -9.83 17.81
CA GLU A 78 -7.80 -11.05 16.99
C GLU A 78 -8.73 -11.07 15.76
N SER A 79 -9.81 -10.29 15.79
CA SER A 79 -10.87 -10.26 14.78
C SER A 79 -10.47 -9.61 13.46
N SER A 80 -9.43 -8.78 13.43
CA SER A 80 -8.94 -8.11 12.22
C SER A 80 -7.42 -8.23 12.16
N ARG A 81 -6.89 -8.85 11.10
CA ARG A 81 -5.45 -8.97 10.87
C ARG A 81 -5.05 -8.29 9.58
N ARG A 82 -3.90 -7.64 9.61
CA ARG A 82 -3.22 -7.12 8.42
C ARG A 82 -2.16 -8.12 8.01
N VAL A 83 -2.07 -8.42 6.72
CA VAL A 83 -1.10 -9.37 6.17
C VAL A 83 -0.37 -8.73 5.01
N PHE A 84 0.94 -8.90 4.96
CA PHE A 84 1.82 -8.43 3.90
C PHE A 84 2.54 -9.62 3.28
N LEU A 85 2.18 -9.93 2.04
CA LEU A 85 2.77 -10.99 1.24
C LEU A 85 3.69 -10.35 0.20
N ILE A 86 4.92 -10.85 0.08
CA ILE A 86 5.92 -10.33 -0.85
C ILE A 86 6.54 -11.44 -1.67
N PHE A 87 6.69 -11.21 -2.97
CA PHE A 87 7.52 -12.03 -3.84
C PHE A 87 8.96 -11.50 -3.80
N PRO A 88 9.93 -12.23 -3.21
CA PRO A 88 11.20 -11.63 -2.76
C PRO A 88 12.31 -11.55 -3.82
N GLU A 89 12.08 -12.04 -5.03
CA GLU A 89 13.11 -12.15 -6.07
C GLU A 89 13.76 -10.79 -6.37
N LEU A 90 15.09 -10.74 -6.51
CA LEU A 90 15.92 -9.53 -6.70
C LEU A 90 16.08 -8.60 -5.48
N TYR A 91 15.50 -8.94 -4.33
CA TYR A 91 15.65 -8.19 -3.09
C TYR A 91 16.72 -8.80 -2.20
N GLU A 92 17.57 -7.94 -1.64
CA GLU A 92 18.61 -8.36 -0.72
C GLU A 92 18.03 -8.72 0.64
N ARG A 93 18.63 -9.71 1.32
CA ARG A 93 18.12 -10.23 2.60
C ARG A 93 18.00 -9.13 3.67
N ALA A 94 19.02 -8.29 3.82
CA ALA A 94 19.04 -7.19 4.79
C ALA A 94 17.88 -6.22 4.55
N TRP A 95 17.57 -5.94 3.27
CA TRP A 95 16.45 -5.08 2.93
C TRP A 95 15.09 -5.74 3.22
N LEU A 96 14.92 -7.02 2.88
CA LEU A 96 13.70 -7.76 3.21
C LEU A 96 13.49 -7.87 4.74
N ASP A 97 14.57 -7.98 5.52
CA ASP A 97 14.51 -7.96 6.98
C ASP A 97 14.05 -6.60 7.49
N ARG A 98 14.55 -5.49 6.90
CA ARG A 98 14.06 -4.14 7.21
C ARG A 98 12.57 -3.97 6.87
N VAL A 99 12.11 -4.50 5.74
CA VAL A 99 10.68 -4.48 5.37
C VAL A 99 9.85 -5.27 6.39
N ARG A 100 10.32 -6.45 6.80
CA ARG A 100 9.67 -7.25 7.83
C ARG A 100 9.57 -6.48 9.15
N GLU A 101 10.64 -5.84 9.61
CA GLU A 101 10.63 -5.02 10.82
C GLU A 101 9.57 -3.91 10.75
N ILE A 102 9.51 -3.16 9.65
CA ILE A 102 8.51 -2.10 9.46
C ILE A 102 7.09 -2.69 9.52
N VAL A 103 6.85 -3.78 8.78
CA VAL A 103 5.53 -4.40 8.69
C VAL A 103 5.08 -4.98 10.03
N GLU A 104 5.94 -5.73 10.71
CA GLU A 104 5.61 -6.44 11.94
C GLU A 104 5.63 -5.52 13.16
N ASN A 105 6.68 -4.70 13.32
CA ASN A 105 6.88 -3.91 14.53
C ASN A 105 6.17 -2.55 14.47
N ASP A 106 6.26 -1.84 13.33
CA ASP A 106 5.70 -0.48 13.24
C ASP A 106 4.20 -0.51 12.91
N TYR A 107 3.73 -1.55 12.22
CA TYR A 107 2.33 -1.62 11.76
C TYR A 107 1.51 -2.81 12.25
N ASN A 108 2.09 -3.68 13.09
CA ASN A 108 1.42 -4.84 13.67
C ASN A 108 0.71 -5.70 12.60
N ALA A 109 1.44 -6.01 11.52
CA ALA A 109 0.95 -6.82 10.41
C ALA A 109 1.82 -8.08 10.24
N ASN A 110 1.22 -9.16 9.75
CA ASN A 110 1.93 -10.41 9.52
C ASN A 110 2.70 -10.35 8.20
N TYR A 111 4.00 -10.60 8.22
CA TYR A 111 4.83 -10.64 7.01
C TYR A 111 5.03 -12.09 6.53
N ALA A 112 4.96 -12.32 5.21
CA ALA A 112 5.36 -13.60 4.62
C ALA A 112 5.94 -13.41 3.21
N GLU A 113 6.97 -14.19 2.90
CA GLU A 113 7.57 -14.28 1.57
C GLU A 113 6.92 -15.42 0.78
N LEU A 114 6.65 -15.18 -0.51
CA LEU A 114 6.06 -16.13 -1.44
C LEU A 114 7.05 -16.47 -2.56
N ASP A 115 7.36 -17.74 -2.75
CA ASP A 115 8.30 -18.22 -3.78
C ASP A 115 7.59 -18.80 -5.02
N SER A 116 6.27 -18.75 -5.06
CA SER A 116 5.48 -19.06 -6.26
C SER A 116 4.05 -18.55 -6.15
N ILE A 117 3.37 -18.44 -7.29
CA ILE A 117 1.95 -18.09 -7.30
C ILE A 117 1.09 -19.16 -6.61
N SER A 118 1.53 -20.42 -6.59
CA SER A 118 0.87 -21.49 -5.86
C SER A 118 0.82 -21.21 -4.36
N GLU A 119 1.83 -20.54 -3.80
CA GLU A 119 1.83 -20.18 -2.37
C GLU A 119 0.80 -19.08 -2.05
N LEU A 120 0.51 -18.19 -3.00
CA LEU A 120 -0.60 -17.23 -2.87
C LEU A 120 -1.96 -17.97 -2.89
N ILE A 121 -2.14 -18.92 -3.80
CA ILE A 121 -3.36 -19.73 -3.89
C ILE A 121 -3.55 -20.52 -2.59
N ASP A 122 -2.49 -21.16 -2.10
CA ASP A 122 -2.47 -21.87 -0.82
C ASP A 122 -2.80 -20.95 0.35
N PHE A 123 -2.24 -19.73 0.37
CA PHE A 123 -2.53 -18.74 1.40
C PHE A 123 -4.03 -18.45 1.47
N VAL A 124 -4.69 -18.27 0.33
CA VAL A 124 -6.14 -18.05 0.20
C VAL A 124 -6.91 -19.28 0.68
N ALA A 125 -6.60 -20.46 0.15
CA ALA A 125 -7.28 -21.70 0.50
C ALA A 125 -7.21 -22.02 2.01
N ARG A 126 -6.08 -21.71 2.66
CA ARG A 126 -5.87 -21.93 4.11
C ARG A 126 -6.73 -21.05 5.01
N ARG A 127 -7.33 -19.96 4.51
CA ARG A 127 -8.20 -19.10 5.33
C ARG A 127 -9.37 -19.88 5.93
N ARG A 128 -9.95 -20.79 5.15
CA ARG A 128 -11.01 -21.71 5.59
C ARG A 128 -10.62 -22.58 6.77
N LEU A 129 -9.42 -23.18 6.71
CA LEU A 129 -8.89 -24.01 7.79
C LEU A 129 -8.63 -23.20 9.06
N ARG A 130 -8.29 -21.93 8.90
CA ARG A 130 -8.04 -20.99 10.00
C ARG A 130 -9.31 -20.33 10.53
N LYS A 131 -10.49 -20.62 9.95
CA LYS A 131 -11.77 -19.95 10.27
C LYS A 131 -11.68 -18.43 10.13
N ARG A 132 -10.98 -17.97 9.09
CA ARG A 132 -10.82 -16.56 8.74
C ARG A 132 -11.33 -16.33 7.32
N MET A 133 -11.68 -15.09 7.03
CA MET A 133 -12.05 -14.66 5.67
C MET A 133 -11.21 -13.47 5.24
N ILE A 134 -11.02 -13.32 3.94
CA ILE A 134 -10.39 -12.16 3.35
C ILE A 134 -11.46 -11.10 3.14
N LYS A 135 -11.32 -9.97 3.83
CA LYS A 135 -12.20 -8.81 3.65
C LYS A 135 -11.71 -7.92 2.52
N GLN A 136 -10.39 -7.77 2.43
CA GLN A 136 -9.77 -6.98 1.36
C GLN A 136 -8.45 -7.60 0.93
N MET A 137 -8.17 -7.56 -0.38
CA MET A 137 -6.89 -7.96 -0.96
C MET A 137 -6.39 -6.95 -2.00
N ASP A 138 -5.19 -6.41 -1.83
CA ASP A 138 -4.62 -5.39 -2.72
C ASP A 138 -3.33 -5.90 -3.38
N PHE A 139 -3.28 -5.90 -4.72
CA PHE A 139 -2.15 -6.31 -5.53
C PHE A 139 -1.34 -5.12 -6.05
N PHE A 140 -0.06 -5.04 -5.70
CA PHE A 140 0.88 -4.04 -6.20
C PHE A 140 1.98 -4.72 -7.02
N SER A 141 1.92 -4.59 -8.34
CA SER A 141 2.88 -5.21 -9.24
C SER A 141 2.79 -4.58 -10.64
N HIS A 142 3.63 -5.08 -11.55
CA HIS A 142 3.38 -4.93 -12.97
C HIS A 142 2.14 -5.74 -13.39
N GLY A 143 1.57 -5.39 -14.54
CA GLY A 143 0.48 -6.14 -15.15
C GLY A 143 0.60 -6.15 -16.66
N MET A 144 0.06 -7.19 -17.26
CA MET A 144 -0.22 -7.24 -18.69
C MET A 144 -1.68 -7.63 -18.86
N VAL A 145 -2.15 -7.59 -20.09
CA VAL A 145 -3.48 -8.12 -20.40
C VAL A 145 -3.53 -9.59 -19.96
N MET A 146 -4.61 -9.94 -19.25
CA MET A 146 -4.85 -11.28 -18.69
C MET A 146 -3.89 -11.77 -17.60
N THR A 147 -2.98 -10.93 -17.09
CA THR A 147 -1.99 -11.36 -16.08
C THR A 147 -1.67 -10.30 -15.02
N VAL A 148 -1.40 -10.76 -13.79
CA VAL A 148 -0.71 -9.96 -12.76
C VAL A 148 0.71 -10.49 -12.63
N GLU A 149 1.69 -9.63 -12.83
CA GLU A 149 3.10 -9.99 -12.98
C GLU A 149 3.89 -9.65 -11.70
N PHE A 150 3.85 -10.53 -10.69
CA PHE A 150 4.60 -10.32 -9.45
C PHE A 150 6.12 -10.51 -9.59
N GLY A 151 6.59 -11.03 -10.73
CA GLY A 151 8.00 -11.23 -11.05
C GLY A 151 8.37 -10.74 -12.44
N TYR A 152 7.74 -9.68 -12.93
CA TYR A 152 7.93 -9.21 -14.31
C TYR A 152 9.41 -9.05 -14.66
N ARG A 153 9.86 -9.73 -15.73
CA ARG A 153 11.26 -9.72 -16.22
C ARG A 153 12.30 -10.11 -15.17
N THR A 154 11.95 -11.03 -14.25
CA THR A 154 12.91 -11.70 -13.36
C THR A 154 13.12 -13.16 -13.77
N GLY A 155 14.09 -13.83 -13.15
CA GLY A 155 14.30 -15.27 -13.33
C GLY A 155 13.10 -16.13 -12.90
N LYS A 156 12.20 -15.57 -12.08
CA LYS A 156 10.98 -16.21 -11.59
C LYS A 156 9.68 -15.67 -12.21
N ALA A 157 9.78 -14.95 -13.32
CA ALA A 157 8.62 -14.32 -13.96
C ALA A 157 7.46 -15.30 -14.21
N ASP A 158 7.75 -16.52 -14.68
CA ASP A 158 6.68 -17.49 -14.95
C ASP A 158 6.10 -18.13 -13.68
N SER A 159 6.91 -18.39 -12.65
CA SER A 159 6.43 -18.98 -11.39
C SER A 159 5.67 -17.98 -10.53
N TYR A 160 5.91 -16.67 -10.71
CA TYR A 160 5.25 -15.59 -9.96
C TYR A 160 4.01 -15.04 -10.67
N ARG A 161 3.72 -15.46 -11.89
CA ARG A 161 2.62 -14.90 -12.70
C ARG A 161 1.27 -15.45 -12.27
N LEU A 162 0.35 -14.57 -11.91
CA LEU A 162 -1.08 -14.90 -11.78
C LEU A 162 -1.73 -14.81 -13.17
N ARG A 163 -2.19 -15.95 -13.69
CA ARG A 163 -2.95 -16.06 -14.95
C ARG A 163 -4.37 -16.54 -14.66
N ASP A 164 -5.15 -16.70 -15.72
CA ASP A 164 -6.51 -17.23 -15.66
C ASP A 164 -6.62 -18.56 -14.89
N ALA A 165 -5.73 -19.52 -15.15
CA ALA A 165 -5.74 -20.82 -14.50
C ALA A 165 -5.60 -20.71 -12.97
N GLN A 166 -4.70 -19.85 -12.49
CA GLN A 166 -4.48 -19.62 -11.06
C GLN A 166 -5.58 -18.77 -10.44
N ALA A 167 -6.09 -17.76 -11.14
CA ALA A 167 -7.20 -16.93 -10.68
C ALA A 167 -8.47 -17.78 -10.43
N ARG A 168 -8.72 -18.78 -11.29
CA ARG A 168 -9.82 -19.75 -11.13
C ARG A 168 -9.68 -20.67 -9.92
N MET A 169 -8.51 -20.71 -9.29
CA MET A 169 -8.27 -21.53 -8.10
C MET A 169 -8.56 -20.79 -6.79
N PHE A 170 -8.92 -19.50 -6.84
CA PHE A 170 -9.32 -18.78 -5.64
C PHE A 170 -10.61 -19.40 -5.10
N ASP A 171 -10.59 -19.86 -3.84
CA ASP A 171 -11.76 -20.49 -3.21
C ASP A 171 -12.69 -19.37 -2.71
N PRO A 172 -13.92 -19.24 -3.24
CA PRO A 172 -14.82 -18.16 -2.85
C PRO A 172 -15.17 -18.18 -1.36
N ARG A 173 -15.13 -19.36 -0.72
CA ARG A 173 -15.37 -19.50 0.73
C ARG A 173 -14.23 -18.92 1.59
N ALA A 174 -13.13 -18.49 0.99
CA ALA A 174 -12.06 -17.77 1.67
C ALA A 174 -12.32 -16.26 1.75
N PHE A 175 -13.32 -15.73 1.03
CA PHE A 175 -13.63 -14.31 0.93
C PHE A 175 -14.95 -14.00 1.63
N ASP A 176 -14.99 -12.88 2.35
CA ASP A 176 -16.21 -12.39 3.00
C ASP A 176 -17.28 -11.98 1.97
N GLU A 177 -18.55 -11.90 2.40
CA GLU A 177 -19.69 -11.64 1.49
C GLU A 177 -19.58 -10.31 0.73
N ASP A 178 -18.91 -9.33 1.31
CA ASP A 178 -18.68 -7.99 0.77
C ASP A 178 -17.17 -7.76 0.47
N ALA A 179 -16.42 -8.84 0.26
CA ALA A 179 -14.99 -8.75 0.05
C ALA A 179 -14.62 -7.98 -1.23
N VAL A 180 -13.46 -7.31 -1.17
CA VAL A 180 -12.96 -6.52 -2.28
C VAL A 180 -11.52 -6.89 -2.63
N ILE A 181 -11.24 -7.09 -3.91
CA ILE A 181 -9.89 -7.19 -4.45
C ILE A 181 -9.57 -5.91 -5.24
N HIS A 182 -8.45 -5.27 -4.95
CA HIS A 182 -7.92 -4.16 -5.75
C HIS A 182 -6.69 -4.62 -6.51
N SER A 183 -6.72 -4.55 -7.85
CA SER A 183 -5.53 -4.72 -8.67
C SER A 183 -4.99 -3.35 -9.08
N TYR A 184 -3.77 -3.03 -8.64
CA TYR A 184 -2.99 -1.88 -9.10
C TYR A 184 -2.00 -2.26 -10.22
N ALA A 185 -2.10 -3.48 -10.73
CA ALA A 185 -1.38 -3.93 -11.90
C ALA A 185 -2.00 -3.34 -13.19
N CYS A 186 -1.15 -3.01 -14.16
CA CYS A 186 -1.56 -2.47 -15.45
C CYS A 186 -2.53 -3.43 -16.16
N ARG A 187 -3.60 -2.89 -16.75
CA ARG A 187 -4.45 -3.60 -17.73
C ARG A 187 -5.10 -4.89 -17.23
N THR A 188 -5.14 -5.15 -15.92
CA THR A 188 -5.82 -6.32 -15.36
C THR A 188 -7.32 -6.33 -15.69
N GLY A 189 -7.92 -5.14 -15.85
CA GLY A 189 -9.31 -4.98 -16.26
C GLY A 189 -9.56 -5.13 -17.75
N LEU A 190 -8.54 -5.31 -18.59
CA LEU A 190 -8.67 -5.39 -20.05
C LEU A 190 -8.62 -6.86 -20.51
N GLY A 191 -9.52 -7.27 -21.42
CA GLY A 191 -9.67 -8.67 -21.83
C GLY A 191 -8.84 -9.11 -23.02
N HIS A 192 -8.33 -8.17 -23.81
CA HIS A 192 -7.45 -8.47 -24.94
C HIS A 192 -6.50 -7.30 -25.21
N ASP A 193 -5.41 -7.55 -25.92
CA ASP A 193 -4.39 -6.52 -26.16
C ASP A 193 -4.81 -5.58 -27.29
N ILE A 194 -5.00 -4.31 -26.94
CA ILE A 194 -5.35 -3.21 -27.85
C ILE A 194 -4.15 -2.30 -28.14
N GLY A 195 -2.93 -2.70 -27.73
CA GLY A 195 -1.73 -1.89 -27.89
C GLY A 195 -1.76 -0.61 -27.06
N ASP A 196 -1.78 0.54 -27.72
CA ASP A 196 -1.71 1.88 -27.11
C ASP A 196 -2.98 2.71 -27.25
N GLN A 197 -3.99 2.23 -27.98
CA GLN A 197 -5.27 2.92 -28.15
C GLN A 197 -6.38 1.92 -28.49
N LEU A 198 -7.56 2.11 -27.90
CA LEU A 198 -8.79 1.43 -28.32
C LEU A 198 -9.31 2.03 -29.62
N ASP A 199 -9.49 1.21 -30.65
CA ASP A 199 -10.05 1.67 -31.92
C ASP A 199 -11.55 1.97 -31.80
N PRO A 200 -12.08 2.95 -32.56
CA PRO A 200 -13.52 3.24 -32.55
C PRO A 200 -14.36 2.00 -32.90
N GLY A 201 -15.21 1.58 -31.95
CA GLY A 201 -16.08 0.41 -32.11
C GLY A 201 -15.44 -0.93 -31.73
N GLU A 202 -14.16 -0.94 -31.34
CA GLU A 202 -13.52 -2.11 -30.73
C GLU A 202 -14.10 -2.35 -29.33
N ASP A 203 -14.46 -3.61 -29.04
CA ASP A 203 -14.89 -4.02 -27.71
C ASP A 203 -13.66 -4.32 -26.85
N PRO A 204 -13.41 -3.61 -25.73
CA PRO A 204 -12.31 -3.88 -24.80
C PRO A 204 -12.30 -5.30 -24.19
N ARG A 205 -13.42 -6.04 -24.31
CA ARG A 205 -13.65 -7.37 -23.76
C ARG A 205 -13.51 -7.43 -22.25
N TYR A 206 -14.05 -6.43 -21.55
CA TYR A 206 -13.97 -6.37 -20.08
C TYR A 206 -14.48 -7.66 -19.39
N ALA A 207 -15.50 -8.31 -19.97
CA ALA A 207 -16.06 -9.56 -19.45
C ALA A 207 -15.10 -10.77 -19.54
N ASP A 208 -14.08 -10.69 -20.40
CA ASP A 208 -13.08 -11.74 -20.55
C ASP A 208 -11.79 -11.44 -19.76
N SER A 209 -11.71 -10.27 -19.11
CA SER A 209 -10.52 -9.83 -18.37
C SER A 209 -10.18 -10.72 -17.17
N LEU A 210 -8.91 -10.69 -16.76
CA LEU A 210 -8.47 -11.34 -15.53
C LEU A 210 -9.23 -10.81 -14.30
N ALA A 211 -9.56 -9.51 -14.29
CA ALA A 211 -10.37 -8.92 -13.22
C ALA A 211 -11.76 -9.57 -13.12
N GLN A 212 -12.43 -9.84 -14.25
CA GLN A 212 -13.71 -10.55 -14.24
C GLN A 212 -13.55 -12.00 -13.79
N ILE A 213 -12.50 -12.70 -14.24
CA ILE A 213 -12.22 -14.07 -13.79
C ILE A 213 -12.00 -14.12 -12.27
N LEU A 214 -11.22 -13.18 -11.72
CA LEU A 214 -11.01 -13.06 -10.28
C LEU A 214 -12.32 -12.79 -9.54
N ALA A 215 -13.16 -11.87 -10.04
CA ALA A 215 -14.44 -11.55 -9.42
C ALA A 215 -15.32 -12.80 -9.33
N ASP A 216 -15.47 -13.52 -10.44
CA ASP A 216 -16.28 -14.74 -10.49
C ASP A 216 -15.72 -15.87 -9.61
N SER A 217 -14.40 -16.01 -9.53
CA SER A 217 -13.77 -17.13 -8.82
C SER A 217 -13.72 -16.89 -7.31
N ALA A 218 -13.40 -15.66 -6.90
CA ALA A 218 -13.36 -15.27 -5.50
C ALA A 218 -14.75 -14.96 -4.91
N ASP A 219 -15.78 -14.86 -5.74
CA ASP A 219 -17.11 -14.36 -5.37
C ASP A 219 -17.01 -13.01 -4.62
N ALA A 220 -16.22 -12.09 -5.17
CA ALA A 220 -15.86 -10.82 -4.57
C ALA A 220 -15.87 -9.69 -5.59
N TRP A 221 -16.02 -8.43 -5.15
CA TRP A 221 -15.82 -7.30 -6.06
C TRP A 221 -14.34 -7.18 -6.43
N VAL A 222 -14.06 -6.90 -7.70
CA VAL A 222 -12.70 -6.58 -8.15
C VAL A 222 -12.67 -5.16 -8.70
N TRP A 223 -11.72 -4.36 -8.24
CA TRP A 223 -11.43 -3.05 -8.83
C TRP A 223 -10.07 -3.10 -9.52
N ALA A 224 -10.06 -2.96 -10.83
CA ALA A 224 -8.86 -3.11 -11.64
C ALA A 224 -8.72 -2.00 -12.67
N TYR A 225 -7.49 -1.65 -13.00
CA TYR A 225 -7.21 -0.70 -14.07
C TYR A 225 -7.34 -1.39 -15.44
N PRO A 226 -8.12 -0.83 -16.38
CA PRO A 226 -8.06 -1.24 -17.79
C PRO A 226 -6.83 -0.63 -18.50
N ARG A 227 -6.25 0.43 -17.92
CA ARG A 227 -5.09 1.18 -18.43
C ARG A 227 -3.77 0.75 -17.78
N ARG A 228 -2.65 1.28 -18.29
CA ARG A 228 -1.38 1.23 -17.55
C ARG A 228 -1.52 2.00 -16.23
N THR A 229 -0.81 1.54 -15.21
CA THR A 229 -0.73 2.17 -13.91
C THR A 229 0.59 2.88 -13.73
N LEU A 230 0.56 4.02 -13.04
CA LEU A 230 1.72 4.83 -12.75
C LEU A 230 1.95 4.84 -11.24
N TYR A 231 3.17 4.46 -10.87
CA TYR A 231 3.71 4.48 -9.52
C TYR A 231 4.69 5.67 -9.34
N ASP A 232 4.73 6.57 -10.31
CA ASP A 232 5.64 7.72 -10.40
C ASP A 232 5.55 8.70 -9.22
N GLN A 233 4.39 8.73 -8.55
CA GLN A 233 4.17 9.56 -7.36
C GLN A 233 4.31 8.80 -6.04
N THR A 234 4.88 7.59 -6.04
CA THR A 234 5.12 6.81 -4.81
C THR A 234 5.83 7.64 -3.74
N TYR A 235 6.77 8.51 -4.13
CA TYR A 235 7.51 9.38 -3.19
C TYR A 235 6.98 10.81 -3.08
N GLY A 236 5.82 11.07 -3.68
CA GLY A 236 5.24 12.39 -3.79
C GLY A 236 5.46 13.02 -5.17
N THR A 237 4.76 14.13 -5.38
CA THR A 237 4.97 15.01 -6.52
C THR A 237 6.25 15.85 -6.35
N LYS A 238 6.68 16.54 -7.41
CA LYS A 238 7.79 17.52 -7.31
C LYS A 238 7.54 18.58 -6.23
N GLU A 239 6.28 18.99 -6.10
CA GLU A 239 5.87 19.94 -5.07
C GLU A 239 5.94 19.34 -3.66
N ASP A 240 5.47 18.09 -3.48
CA ASP A 240 5.59 17.39 -2.20
C ASP A 240 7.05 17.30 -1.74
N LEU A 241 7.97 17.00 -2.66
CA LEU A 241 9.41 16.92 -2.38
C LEU A 241 10.00 18.28 -2.01
N ARG A 242 9.62 19.36 -2.72
CA ARG A 242 10.05 20.72 -2.40
C ARG A 242 9.60 21.11 -0.98
N VAL A 243 8.33 20.87 -0.67
CA VAL A 243 7.72 21.15 0.64
C VAL A 243 8.40 20.33 1.75
N ALA A 244 8.66 19.04 1.53
CA ALA A 244 9.37 18.19 2.47
C ALA A 244 10.77 18.74 2.79
N GLN A 245 11.54 19.09 1.75
CA GLN A 245 12.91 19.59 1.89
C GLN A 245 12.98 20.91 2.65
N GLU A 246 12.05 21.84 2.37
CA GLU A 246 11.95 23.11 3.10
C GLU A 246 11.55 22.86 4.55
N THR A 247 10.60 21.95 4.78
CA THR A 247 10.12 21.63 6.12
C THR A 247 11.21 20.99 6.97
N LEU A 248 12.05 20.13 6.41
CA LEU A 248 13.21 19.58 7.13
C LEU A 248 14.12 20.68 7.68
N LYS A 249 14.36 21.75 6.91
CA LYS A 249 15.15 22.90 7.37
C LYS A 249 14.43 23.66 8.50
N LYS A 250 13.12 23.91 8.34
CA LYS A 250 12.29 24.56 9.36
C LYS A 250 12.27 23.76 10.67
N MET A 251 12.15 22.43 10.59
CA MET A 251 12.17 21.51 11.73
C MET A 251 13.48 21.60 12.50
N THR A 252 14.63 21.54 11.82
CA THR A 252 15.95 21.67 12.47
C THR A 252 16.10 22.98 13.24
N VAL A 253 15.66 24.10 12.65
CA VAL A 253 15.68 25.41 13.32
C VAL A 253 14.75 25.42 14.53
N TYR A 254 13.50 24.97 14.36
CA TYR A 254 12.51 24.92 15.42
C TYR A 254 12.93 24.01 16.58
N GLU A 255 13.54 22.86 16.32
CA GLU A 255 14.09 21.97 17.35
C GLU A 255 15.21 22.65 18.17
N ALA A 256 16.08 23.44 17.51
CA ALA A 256 17.10 24.20 18.20
C ALA A 256 16.51 25.33 19.05
N GLU A 257 15.49 26.04 18.55
CA GLU A 257 14.75 27.05 19.32
C GLU A 257 14.02 26.44 20.51
N LYS A 258 13.37 25.28 20.32
CA LYS A 258 12.70 24.54 21.39
C LYS A 258 13.69 24.12 22.47
N ARG A 259 14.86 23.60 22.10
CA ARG A 259 15.93 23.26 23.08
C ARG A 259 16.39 24.49 23.88
N ARG A 260 16.54 25.65 23.22
CA ARG A 260 16.89 26.91 23.89
C ARG A 260 15.78 27.35 24.85
N TYR A 261 14.52 27.30 24.41
CA TYR A 261 13.37 27.59 25.26
C TYR A 261 13.28 26.65 26.46
N ASP A 262 13.47 25.34 26.26
CA ASP A 262 13.44 24.34 27.33
C ASP A 262 14.53 24.62 28.40
N ALA A 263 15.72 25.07 27.97
CA ALA A 263 16.77 25.51 28.89
C ALA A 263 16.42 26.81 29.62
N GLN A 264 15.89 27.81 28.91
CA GLN A 264 15.47 29.09 29.48
C GLN A 264 14.34 28.93 30.51
N ILE A 265 13.32 28.12 30.21
CA ILE A 265 12.20 27.90 31.12
C ILE A 265 12.61 27.07 32.34
N ALA A 266 13.53 26.10 32.18
CA ALA A 266 14.10 25.37 33.31
C ALA A 266 14.88 26.32 34.25
N ASP A 267 15.68 27.22 33.68
CA ASP A 267 16.40 28.22 34.46
C ASP A 267 15.46 29.19 35.19
N TYR A 268 14.46 29.71 34.48
CA TYR A 268 13.42 30.57 35.05
C TYR A 268 12.67 29.88 36.21
N ARG A 269 12.33 28.60 36.06
CA ARG A 269 11.71 27.79 37.13
C ARG A 269 12.62 27.64 38.34
N ARG A 270 13.93 27.42 38.16
CA ARG A 270 14.88 27.37 39.29
C ARG A 270 14.93 28.69 40.03
N ARG A 271 14.98 29.81 39.31
CA ARG A 271 15.05 31.16 39.91
C ARG A 271 13.77 31.58 40.63
N THR A 272 12.60 31.23 40.09
CA THR A 272 11.31 31.47 40.76
C THR A 272 11.20 30.70 42.07
N LEU A 273 11.55 29.41 42.08
CA LEU A 273 11.58 28.59 43.30
C LEU A 273 12.54 29.13 44.36
N ALA A 274 13.74 29.59 43.96
CA ALA A 274 14.73 30.17 44.88
C ALA A 274 14.22 31.44 45.59
N GLN A 275 13.26 32.17 44.99
CA GLN A 275 12.63 33.35 45.61
C GLN A 275 11.45 32.99 46.54
N GLY A 276 11.24 31.71 46.85
CA GLY A 276 10.08 31.25 47.64
C GLY A 276 8.75 31.44 46.90
N ARG A 277 8.81 31.63 45.58
CA ARG A 277 7.65 31.82 44.71
C ARG A 277 7.31 30.49 44.05
N GLY A 278 6.02 30.20 43.89
CA GLY A 278 5.56 28.97 43.21
C GLY A 278 6.07 28.87 41.76
N PRO A 279 5.94 27.70 41.12
CA PRO A 279 6.68 27.32 39.90
C PRO A 279 6.43 28.19 38.65
N LEU A 280 5.49 29.14 38.70
CA LEU A 280 5.12 30.04 37.60
C LEU A 280 4.77 31.46 38.08
N LYS A 281 5.13 31.86 39.31
CA LYS A 281 4.93 33.25 39.74
C LYS A 281 6.01 34.14 39.12
N GLU A 282 5.59 35.18 38.40
CA GLU A 282 6.48 36.10 37.71
C GLU A 282 7.59 36.64 38.62
N ILE A 283 8.83 36.61 38.13
CA ILE A 283 9.94 37.37 38.71
C ILE A 283 9.68 38.85 38.39
N PRO A 284 9.75 39.79 39.37
CA PRO A 284 9.43 41.19 39.11
C PRO A 284 10.38 41.77 38.04
N GLY A 285 9.81 42.34 36.99
CA GLY A 285 10.58 42.92 35.88
C GLY A 285 11.09 41.90 34.84
N GLU A 286 10.76 40.62 34.97
CA GLU A 286 11.18 39.58 34.03
C GLU A 286 10.02 38.67 33.62
N SER A 287 9.62 38.79 32.35
CA SER A 287 8.58 37.95 31.75
C SER A 287 9.08 36.52 31.53
N PRO A 288 8.21 35.51 31.70
CA PRO A 288 8.56 34.13 31.35
C PRO A 288 9.01 34.01 29.88
N PRO A 289 9.99 33.13 29.58
CA PRO A 289 10.33 32.79 28.21
C PRO A 289 9.09 32.37 27.42
N GLN A 290 9.00 32.79 26.15
CA GLN A 290 7.88 32.44 25.28
C GLN A 290 8.21 31.17 24.48
N PRO A 291 7.28 30.21 24.37
CA PRO A 291 7.50 29.02 23.57
C PRO A 291 7.64 29.42 22.09
N PRO A 292 8.56 28.79 21.32
CA PRO A 292 8.66 29.03 19.89
C PRO A 292 7.38 28.56 19.20
N ILE A 293 7.00 29.26 18.13
CA ILE A 293 5.83 28.93 17.32
C ILE A 293 6.28 27.96 16.24
N ARG A 294 5.58 26.81 16.13
CA ARG A 294 5.83 25.81 15.10
C ARG A 294 5.60 26.41 13.70
N PRO A 295 6.63 26.51 12.82
CA PRO A 295 6.53 27.21 11.55
C PRO A 295 6.07 26.31 10.38
N TYR A 296 5.37 25.21 10.67
CA TYR A 296 4.94 24.20 9.70
C TYR A 296 3.70 23.44 10.17
N THR A 297 2.92 22.96 9.22
CA THR A 297 1.71 22.16 9.39
C THR A 297 2.03 20.67 9.66
N ASP A 298 1.00 19.87 9.93
CA ASP A 298 1.14 18.42 10.09
C ASP A 298 1.40 17.70 8.77
N GLU A 299 0.80 18.17 7.67
CA GLU A 299 1.05 17.62 6.33
C GLU A 299 2.49 17.89 5.88
N GLU A 300 2.99 19.11 6.11
CA GLU A 300 4.40 19.45 5.86
C GLU A 300 5.35 18.52 6.64
N VAL A 301 5.05 18.25 7.92
CA VAL A 301 5.85 17.31 8.73
C VAL A 301 5.75 15.90 8.19
N ARG A 302 4.56 15.45 7.82
CA ARG A 302 4.36 14.12 7.23
C ARG A 302 5.27 13.95 6.01
N LEU A 303 5.24 14.90 5.08
CA LEU A 303 6.10 14.89 3.89
C LEU A 303 7.58 14.91 4.24
N ALA A 304 7.99 15.70 5.23
CA ALA A 304 9.37 15.74 5.72
C ALA A 304 9.84 14.41 6.33
N LEU A 305 8.97 13.73 7.09
CA LEU A 305 9.27 12.43 7.70
C LEU A 305 9.40 11.32 6.65
N HIS A 306 8.52 11.29 5.64
CA HIS A 306 8.65 10.41 4.48
C HIS A 306 10.02 10.62 3.79
N MET A 307 10.38 11.88 3.48
CA MET A 307 11.69 12.18 2.87
C MET A 307 12.86 11.71 3.72
N ARG A 308 12.86 12.03 5.02
CA ARG A 308 13.93 11.63 5.94
C ARG A 308 14.09 10.11 6.02
N SER A 309 12.98 9.37 6.15
CA SER A 309 13.01 7.90 6.23
C SER A 309 13.61 7.27 4.97
N ARG A 310 13.20 7.75 3.79
CA ARG A 310 13.78 7.27 2.52
C ARG A 310 15.25 7.56 2.38
N ASP A 311 15.69 8.74 2.77
CA ASP A 311 17.09 9.12 2.65
C ASP A 311 17.96 8.23 3.55
N VAL A 312 17.52 7.97 4.80
CA VAL A 312 18.18 7.05 5.72
C VAL A 312 18.25 5.63 5.15
N ASN A 313 17.12 5.06 4.73
CA ASN A 313 17.10 3.70 4.17
C ASN A 313 17.88 3.62 2.84
N LYS A 314 17.92 4.68 2.04
CA LYS A 314 18.73 4.71 0.81
C LYS A 314 20.22 4.74 1.11
N GLU A 315 20.64 5.47 2.13
CA GLU A 315 22.03 5.46 2.59
C GLU A 315 22.43 4.09 3.15
N GLU A 316 21.54 3.42 3.88
CA GLU A 316 21.81 2.13 4.53
C GLU A 316 21.72 0.92 3.58
N PHE A 317 20.67 0.86 2.75
CA PHE A 317 20.34 -0.30 1.92
C PHE A 317 20.47 -0.05 0.41
N GLY A 318 20.83 1.16 -0.02
CA GLY A 318 20.95 1.52 -1.43
C GLY A 318 19.63 1.70 -2.18
N VAL A 319 18.48 1.59 -1.49
CA VAL A 319 17.14 1.70 -2.06
C VAL A 319 16.25 2.62 -1.22
N PRO A 320 15.38 3.45 -1.83
CA PRO A 320 14.56 4.42 -1.11
C PRO A 320 13.30 3.79 -0.49
N LEU A 321 13.50 2.84 0.43
CA LEU A 321 12.43 2.31 1.27
C LEU A 321 11.92 3.41 2.21
N ASP A 322 10.61 3.58 2.31
CA ASP A 322 9.99 4.54 3.20
C ASP A 322 9.28 3.78 4.32
N ASP A 323 9.66 4.02 5.58
CA ASP A 323 9.03 3.38 6.74
C ASP A 323 7.55 3.76 6.83
N TYR A 324 7.15 4.91 6.27
CA TYR A 324 5.76 5.34 6.19
C TYR A 324 5.05 4.85 4.92
N GLY A 325 5.75 4.16 4.03
CA GLY A 325 5.28 3.75 2.72
C GLY A 325 5.10 4.91 1.75
N ALA A 326 4.33 4.68 0.69
CA ALA A 326 4.11 5.65 -0.36
C ALA A 326 3.40 6.93 0.13
N VAL A 327 3.79 8.07 -0.44
CA VAL A 327 3.19 9.39 -0.19
C VAL A 327 1.88 9.54 -0.96
N ARG A 328 1.85 9.14 -2.23
CA ARG A 328 0.66 9.17 -3.10
C ARG A 328 0.35 7.76 -3.62
N GLY A 329 -0.93 7.52 -3.87
CA GLY A 329 -1.40 6.25 -4.42
C GLY A 329 -1.14 6.11 -5.92
N VAL A 330 -1.27 4.89 -6.40
CA VAL A 330 -1.17 4.54 -7.83
C VAL A 330 -2.30 5.21 -8.62
N ARG A 331 -1.98 5.69 -9.83
CA ARG A 331 -2.93 6.36 -10.74
C ARG A 331 -2.92 5.73 -12.14
N SER A 332 -3.91 6.06 -12.96
CA SER A 332 -3.89 5.68 -14.38
C SER A 332 -2.88 6.50 -15.17
N ALA A 333 -2.24 5.83 -16.14
CA ALA A 333 -1.58 6.50 -17.24
C ALA A 333 -2.59 6.91 -18.33
N GLU A 334 -2.13 7.76 -19.24
CA GLU A 334 -2.89 8.16 -20.43
C GLU A 334 -3.04 7.03 -21.47
N SER A 335 -2.31 5.92 -21.32
CA SER A 335 -2.36 4.78 -22.25
C SER A 335 -2.85 3.46 -21.61
N PRO A 336 -3.51 2.58 -22.38
CA PRO A 336 -4.03 2.83 -23.72
C PRO A 336 -5.10 3.93 -23.75
N ALA A 337 -5.09 4.76 -24.79
CA ALA A 337 -6.10 5.79 -25.01
C ALA A 337 -7.47 5.16 -25.31
N GLY A 338 -8.57 5.91 -25.11
CA GLY A 338 -9.93 5.42 -25.36
C GLY A 338 -10.55 4.56 -24.25
N LEU A 339 -9.79 4.16 -23.23
CA LEU A 339 -10.30 3.43 -22.06
C LEU A 339 -10.71 4.37 -20.89
N PRO A 340 -11.48 3.93 -19.90
CA PRO A 340 -11.76 4.74 -18.70
C PRO A 340 -10.51 5.04 -17.87
N MET A 341 -10.46 6.23 -17.25
CA MET A 341 -9.45 6.56 -16.23
C MET A 341 -9.87 6.01 -14.86
N GLY A 342 -8.91 5.62 -14.04
CA GLY A 342 -9.15 5.01 -12.73
C GLY A 342 -9.39 3.50 -12.80
N LYS A 343 -9.74 2.93 -11.64
CA LYS A 343 -10.15 1.53 -11.53
C LYS A 343 -11.60 1.38 -11.98
N MET A 344 -11.89 0.32 -12.73
CA MET A 344 -13.24 -0.15 -13.01
C MET A 344 -13.64 -1.24 -12.01
N ARG A 345 -14.91 -1.30 -11.64
CA ARG A 345 -15.46 -2.36 -10.79
C ARG A 345 -15.99 -3.51 -11.65
N PHE A 346 -15.59 -4.72 -11.29
CA PHE A 346 -16.06 -6.00 -11.81
C PHE A 346 -16.82 -6.69 -10.68
N THR A 347 -17.98 -7.26 -11.01
CA THR A 347 -18.87 -7.91 -10.05
C THR A 347 -19.01 -9.38 -10.46
N PRO A 348 -19.08 -10.33 -9.53
CA PRO A 348 -19.35 -11.73 -9.84
C PRO A 348 -20.60 -11.83 -10.73
N ARG A 349 -20.50 -12.57 -11.84
CA ARG A 349 -21.62 -12.71 -12.78
C ARG A 349 -22.84 -13.35 -12.14
N VAL A 350 -22.63 -14.21 -11.15
CA VAL A 350 -23.69 -14.85 -10.35
C VAL A 350 -24.54 -13.83 -9.57
N TRP A 351 -23.99 -12.67 -9.20
CA TRP A 351 -24.75 -11.64 -8.48
C TRP A 351 -25.62 -10.78 -9.40
N SER A 352 -25.30 -10.75 -10.69
CA SER A 352 -26.04 -9.94 -11.68
C SER A 352 -27.26 -10.67 -12.25
N GLN A 353 -27.46 -11.94 -11.87
CA GLN A 353 -28.58 -12.79 -12.31
C GLN A 353 -29.63 -13.02 -11.20
N GLY A 354 -29.47 -12.37 -10.05
CA GLY A 354 -30.32 -12.51 -8.86
C GLY A 354 -31.30 -11.37 -8.65
#